data_AF-A0A7J5E0E9-F1
#
_entry.id   AF-A0A7J5E0E9-F1
#
_cell.length_a   1.000
_cell.length_b   1.000
_cell.length_c   1.000
_cell.angle_alpha   90.00
_cell.angle_beta   90.00
_cell.angle_gamma   90.00
#
_symmetry.space_group_name_H-M   'P 1'
#
loop_
_entity.id
_entity.type
_entity.pdbx_description
1 polymer ?
#
loop_
_entity_poly.entity_id
_entity_poly.type
_entity_poly.pdbx_seq_one_letter_code
_entity_poly.pdbx_strand_id
1 'polypeptide(L)'
;MGLFRTLRRRGPAVLATTALLLAGLVILIAPAPAPAAAPSHAGELLVRGPASSSYTRAPLVSQVGKEGATLSFSVQVRNSGVDLAQYRVLVKDLTAAKAQTYDGSLNVQPLAGSTGGYVTKALATKASQTLTVKITIPTGDPAYRHNSVVLLYSTDGAILDYVYLDAEQAAPAAGTTSADLLVKQGGQPALGNGQEYQVLTAPTVARNGTATFTATLQNNTATPAAVAFTVVDAACGYTLTVKDGRTDVTAAVLAGTYRTPALARLGKRNLTITVKATATACVTTSWVLQSGVPDQAPTHFANLLVNLAA
;
A
#
# COMPACT_ATOMS: atom_id res chain seq x y z
N MET A 1 -50.02 -30.06 -64.75
CA MET A 1 -48.55 -29.85 -64.84
C MET A 1 -48.29 -28.54 -65.56
N GLY A 2 -47.53 -27.64 -64.95
CA GLY A 2 -46.92 -26.46 -65.58
C GLY A 2 -47.87 -25.37 -66.07
N LEU A 3 -48.29 -24.44 -65.19
CA LEU A 3 -48.87 -23.17 -65.63
C LEU A 3 -47.78 -22.11 -65.79
N PHE A 4 -47.50 -21.77 -67.04
CA PHE A 4 -46.67 -20.64 -67.46
C PHE A 4 -47.51 -19.35 -67.57
N ARG A 5 -46.86 -18.26 -67.14
CA ARG A 5 -47.04 -16.82 -67.47
C ARG A 5 -48.13 -16.43 -68.49
N THR A 6 -48.86 -15.36 -68.14
CA THR A 6 -49.00 -14.18 -69.03
C THR A 6 -49.36 -12.92 -68.26
N LEU A 7 -48.45 -11.95 -68.26
CA LEU A 7 -48.64 -10.54 -67.88
C LEU A 7 -49.26 -9.79 -69.06
N ARG A 8 -50.32 -9.02 -68.83
CA ARG A 8 -50.66 -7.79 -69.58
C ARG A 8 -51.93 -7.13 -69.02
N ARG A 9 -51.82 -5.90 -68.49
CA ARG A 9 -52.36 -4.66 -69.10
C ARG A 9 -52.70 -3.56 -68.07
N ARG A 10 -52.24 -2.35 -68.44
CA ARG A 10 -52.88 -1.01 -68.37
C ARG A 10 -52.84 -0.26 -67.02
N GLY A 11 -52.25 0.95 -67.09
CA GLY A 11 -52.18 1.99 -66.03
C GLY A 11 -53.54 2.65 -65.73
N PRO A 12 -53.63 3.87 -65.13
CA PRO A 12 -52.83 5.06 -65.49
C PRO A 12 -52.48 6.04 -64.32
N ALA A 13 -51.88 7.16 -64.72
CA ALA A 13 -51.99 8.51 -64.13
C ALA A 13 -51.28 8.81 -62.79
N VAL A 14 -50.03 9.27 -62.94
CA VAL A 14 -49.31 10.10 -61.97
C VAL A 14 -49.95 11.48 -61.93
N LEU A 15 -50.49 11.86 -60.78
CA LEU A 15 -50.93 13.23 -60.49
C LEU A 15 -49.84 13.91 -59.66
N ALA A 16 -49.14 14.84 -60.30
CA ALA A 16 -48.12 15.67 -59.69
C ALA A 16 -48.75 16.62 -58.67
N THR A 17 -48.30 16.54 -57.42
CA THR A 17 -48.47 17.61 -56.42
C THR A 17 -47.10 17.98 -55.88
N THR A 18 -46.64 19.14 -56.32
CA THR A 18 -45.38 19.77 -55.96
C THR A 18 -45.50 20.30 -54.53
N ALA A 19 -45.01 19.55 -53.54
CA ALA A 19 -44.82 20.05 -52.19
C ALA A 19 -43.40 20.63 -52.07
N LEU A 20 -43.33 21.94 -51.84
CA LEU A 20 -42.09 22.68 -51.58
C LEU A 20 -41.51 22.20 -50.23
N LEU A 21 -40.50 21.33 -50.26
CA LEU A 21 -39.70 20.98 -49.08
C LEU A 21 -38.73 22.13 -48.79
N LEU A 22 -39.08 22.99 -47.82
CA LEU A 22 -38.09 23.77 -47.09
C LEU A 22 -37.33 22.83 -46.15
N ALA A 23 -36.22 22.29 -46.63
CA ALA A 23 -35.25 21.60 -45.80
C ALA A 23 -34.53 22.63 -44.91
N GLY A 24 -35.05 22.82 -43.70
CA GLY A 24 -34.32 23.50 -42.63
C GLY A 24 -33.12 22.64 -42.23
N LEU A 25 -31.93 23.03 -42.69
CA LEU A 25 -30.66 22.46 -42.25
C LEU A 25 -30.44 22.86 -40.79
N VAL A 26 -30.93 22.04 -39.84
CA VAL A 26 -30.51 22.12 -38.44
C VAL A 26 -29.08 21.59 -38.40
N ILE A 27 -28.11 22.50 -38.48
CA ILE A 27 -26.73 22.20 -38.14
C ILE A 27 -26.73 21.88 -36.64
N LEU A 28 -26.66 20.59 -36.30
CA LEU A 28 -26.26 20.13 -34.98
C LEU A 28 -24.84 20.64 -34.74
N ILE A 29 -24.72 21.84 -34.18
CA ILE A 29 -23.47 22.33 -33.64
C ILE A 29 -23.20 21.45 -32.43
N ALA A 30 -22.45 20.37 -32.63
CA ALA A 30 -21.88 19.63 -31.51
C ALA A 30 -21.10 20.65 -30.66
N PRO A 31 -21.34 20.72 -29.34
CA PRO A 31 -20.56 21.61 -28.49
C PRO A 31 -19.08 21.27 -28.72
N ALA A 32 -18.29 22.31 -29.02
CA ALA A 32 -16.85 22.15 -29.18
C ALA A 32 -16.33 21.37 -27.96
N PRO A 33 -15.47 20.35 -28.14
CA PRO A 33 -14.88 19.64 -27.02
C PRO A 33 -14.25 20.68 -26.11
N ALA A 34 -14.64 20.67 -24.83
CA ALA A 34 -14.08 21.60 -23.86
C ALA A 34 -12.55 21.55 -23.97
N PRO A 35 -11.86 22.71 -24.01
CA PRO A 35 -10.40 22.72 -24.12
C PRO A 35 -9.84 21.82 -23.03
N ALA A 36 -8.98 20.87 -23.42
CA ALA A 36 -8.35 19.97 -22.48
C ALA A 36 -7.70 20.83 -21.37
N ALA A 37 -8.11 20.59 -20.13
CA ALA A 37 -7.55 21.33 -19.00
C ALA A 37 -6.02 21.19 -19.04
N ALA A 38 -5.31 22.30 -18.80
CA ALA A 38 -3.86 22.29 -18.78
C ALA A 38 -3.35 21.23 -17.77
N PRO A 39 -2.24 20.54 -18.07
CA PRO A 39 -1.65 19.59 -17.12
C PRO A 39 -1.38 20.25 -15.77
N SER A 40 -1.82 19.59 -14.70
CA SER A 40 -1.53 20.01 -13.33
C SER A 40 -0.36 19.21 -12.77
N HIS A 41 0.55 19.90 -12.07
CA HIS A 41 1.65 19.29 -11.31
C HIS A 41 1.40 19.29 -9.81
N ALA A 42 0.19 19.61 -9.37
CA ALA A 42 -0.19 19.69 -7.96
C ALA A 42 -0.98 18.44 -7.52
N GLY A 43 -0.52 17.27 -7.95
CA GLY A 43 -1.09 15.97 -7.57
C GLY A 43 -0.30 15.37 -6.42
N GLU A 44 -0.98 14.75 -5.47
CA GLU A 44 -0.36 14.07 -4.33
C GLU A 44 -0.98 12.68 -4.12
N LEU A 45 -0.17 11.73 -3.65
CA LEU A 45 -0.61 10.44 -3.17
C LEU A 45 -0.69 10.43 -1.64
N LEU A 46 -1.77 9.83 -1.13
CA LEU A 46 -1.87 9.50 0.27
C LEU A 46 -2.31 8.05 0.41
N VAL A 47 -1.75 7.32 1.36
CA VAL A 47 -2.14 5.93 1.62
C VAL A 47 -2.72 5.81 3.01
N ARG A 48 -3.78 5.02 3.16
CA ARG A 48 -4.36 4.74 4.47
C ARG A 48 -3.45 3.81 5.25
N GLY A 49 -3.12 4.17 6.48
CA GLY A 49 -2.35 3.29 7.36
C GLY A 49 -3.14 2.03 7.76
N PRO A 50 -2.45 1.02 8.33
CA PRO A 50 -3.08 -0.19 8.84
C PRO A 50 -4.18 0.08 9.88
N ALA A 51 -5.03 -0.93 10.10
CA ALA A 51 -6.20 -0.87 10.99
C ALA A 51 -7.17 0.29 10.68
N SER A 52 -7.29 0.65 9.40
CA SER A 52 -8.16 1.74 8.93
C SER A 52 -7.87 3.11 9.55
N SER A 53 -6.63 3.35 9.98
CA SER A 53 -6.17 4.62 10.53
C SER A 53 -6.19 5.76 9.48
N SER A 54 -5.77 6.97 9.87
CA SER A 54 -5.73 8.12 8.96
C SER A 54 -4.81 7.88 7.76
N TYR A 55 -5.03 8.65 6.69
CA TYR A 55 -4.11 8.69 5.55
C TYR A 55 -2.77 9.32 5.95
N THR A 56 -1.71 8.94 5.24
CA THR A 56 -0.36 9.46 5.41
C THR A 56 0.26 9.80 4.05
N ARG A 57 1.19 10.77 4.05
CA ARG A 57 2.09 11.06 2.92
C ARG A 57 3.39 10.26 2.97
N ALA A 58 3.48 9.27 3.87
CA ALA A 58 4.67 8.44 3.97
C ALA A 58 4.88 7.63 2.69
N PRO A 59 6.14 7.42 2.28
CA PRO A 59 6.47 6.75 1.03
C PRO A 59 6.22 5.24 1.08
N LEU A 60 5.88 4.66 2.24
CA LEU A 60 5.65 3.22 2.38
C LEU A 60 4.54 2.94 3.40
N VAL A 61 3.67 2.00 3.07
CA VAL A 61 2.78 1.32 4.03
C VAL A 61 2.83 -0.17 3.76
N SER A 62 3.03 -0.94 4.83
CA SER A 62 2.95 -2.39 4.80
C SER A 62 1.74 -2.93 5.55
N GLN A 63 1.30 -4.12 5.16
CA GLN A 63 0.34 -4.93 5.91
C GLN A 63 0.85 -6.37 5.94
N VAL A 64 0.52 -7.11 7.01
CA VAL A 64 0.95 -8.50 7.19
C VAL A 64 -0.22 -9.46 6.96
N GLY A 65 0.02 -10.52 6.19
CA GLY A 65 -0.95 -11.57 5.90
C GLY A 65 -0.32 -12.95 5.89
N LYS A 66 -1.14 -14.00 6.00
CA LYS A 66 -0.68 -15.37 5.75
C LYS A 66 -0.61 -15.62 4.24
N GLU A 67 0.05 -16.70 3.83
CA GLU A 67 -0.06 -17.20 2.46
C GLU A 67 -1.53 -17.35 2.03
N GLY A 68 -1.82 -17.01 0.78
CA GLY A 68 -3.16 -16.97 0.21
C GLY A 68 -3.99 -15.75 0.62
N ALA A 69 -3.54 -14.94 1.58
CA ALA A 69 -4.26 -13.73 1.97
C ALA A 69 -4.15 -12.66 0.87
N THR A 70 -5.23 -11.90 0.69
CA THR A 70 -5.24 -10.69 -0.13
C THR A 70 -5.35 -9.49 0.77
N LEU A 71 -4.32 -8.65 0.76
CA LEU A 71 -4.23 -7.44 1.56
C LEU A 71 -4.68 -6.25 0.72
N SER A 72 -5.49 -5.38 1.33
CA SER A 72 -6.14 -4.26 0.64
C SER A 72 -5.59 -2.94 1.14
N PHE A 73 -5.07 -2.12 0.24
CA PHE A 73 -4.53 -0.79 0.50
C PHE A 73 -5.47 0.25 -0.11
N SER A 74 -5.75 1.32 0.64
CA SER A 74 -6.57 2.43 0.18
C SER A 74 -5.64 3.60 -0.16
N VAL A 75 -5.62 4.01 -1.42
CA VAL A 75 -4.73 5.04 -1.96
C VAL A 75 -5.58 6.19 -2.47
N GLN A 76 -5.32 7.40 -2.01
CA GLN A 76 -5.95 8.62 -2.47
C GLN A 76 -5.04 9.35 -3.44
N VAL A 77 -5.58 9.69 -4.60
CA VAL A 77 -5.06 10.74 -5.46
C VAL A 77 -5.76 12.03 -5.08
N ARG A 78 -5.00 13.03 -4.64
CA ARG A 78 -5.54 14.33 -4.24
C ARG A 78 -5.04 15.42 -5.18
N ASN A 79 -5.95 16.30 -5.58
CA ASN A 79 -5.59 17.56 -6.22
C ASN A 79 -5.25 18.60 -5.15
N SER A 80 -3.97 18.89 -4.93
CA SER A 80 -3.54 19.96 -4.02
C SER A 80 -3.47 21.33 -4.68
N GLY A 81 -3.67 21.41 -6.00
CA GLY A 81 -3.74 22.64 -6.79
C GLY A 81 -5.02 23.44 -6.57
N VAL A 82 -5.17 24.50 -7.37
CA VAL A 82 -6.30 25.45 -7.31
C VAL A 82 -7.29 25.31 -8.46
N ASP A 83 -6.93 24.55 -9.50
CA ASP A 83 -7.74 24.33 -10.69
C ASP A 83 -8.27 22.89 -10.75
N LEU A 84 -9.31 22.66 -11.55
CA LEU A 84 -9.78 21.31 -11.87
C LEU A 84 -8.68 20.53 -12.62
N ALA A 85 -8.36 19.32 -12.15
CA ALA A 85 -7.26 18.53 -12.70
C ALA A 85 -7.56 17.04 -12.80
N GLN A 86 -6.88 16.35 -13.72
CA GLN A 86 -6.81 14.90 -13.79
C GLN A 86 -5.36 14.45 -13.66
N TYR A 87 -5.17 13.23 -13.18
CA TYR A 87 -3.85 12.65 -12.99
C TYR A 87 -3.81 11.23 -13.54
N ARG A 88 -2.62 10.77 -13.91
CA ARG A 88 -2.40 9.40 -14.34
C ARG A 88 -1.76 8.59 -13.21
N VAL A 89 -2.32 7.43 -12.92
CA VAL A 89 -1.87 6.49 -11.90
C VAL A 89 -1.32 5.25 -12.57
N LEU A 90 -0.11 4.85 -12.19
CA LEU A 90 0.52 3.60 -12.60
C LEU A 90 0.81 2.76 -11.36
N VAL A 91 0.47 1.48 -11.39
CA VAL A 91 0.80 0.50 -10.36
C VAL A 91 1.76 -0.51 -10.96
N LYS A 92 2.99 -0.54 -10.43
CA LYS A 92 4.06 -1.42 -10.89
C LYS A 92 4.42 -2.40 -9.79
N ASP A 93 4.32 -3.69 -10.10
CA ASP A 93 4.79 -4.76 -9.23
C ASP A 93 6.32 -4.85 -9.31
N LEU A 94 6.96 -5.05 -8.15
CA LEU A 94 8.42 -5.11 -8.02
C LEU A 94 8.87 -6.52 -7.66
N THR A 95 8.70 -6.95 -6.40
CA THR A 95 9.11 -8.28 -5.92
C THR A 95 7.88 -9.14 -5.70
N ALA A 96 7.72 -10.20 -6.51
CA ALA A 96 6.69 -11.24 -6.41
C ALA A 96 5.21 -10.78 -6.29
N ALA A 97 4.95 -9.47 -6.27
CA ALA A 97 3.62 -8.92 -6.13
C ALA A 97 2.77 -9.18 -7.36
N LYS A 98 1.46 -9.27 -7.11
CA LYS A 98 0.42 -9.39 -8.13
C LYS A 98 -0.69 -8.42 -7.76
N ALA A 99 -0.47 -7.13 -7.98
CA ALA A 99 -1.44 -6.12 -7.60
C ALA A 99 -2.66 -6.12 -8.52
N GLN A 100 -3.82 -5.86 -7.93
CA GLN A 100 -5.06 -5.54 -8.63
C GLN A 100 -5.57 -4.19 -8.13
N THR A 101 -5.76 -3.25 -9.04
CA THR A 101 -6.20 -1.89 -8.73
C THR A 101 -7.67 -1.70 -9.08
N TYR A 102 -8.43 -1.06 -8.19
CA TYR A 102 -9.86 -0.83 -8.32
C TYR A 102 -10.25 0.63 -8.10
N ASP A 103 -11.20 1.11 -8.89
CA ASP A 103 -11.96 2.34 -8.66
C ASP A 103 -13.40 1.97 -8.29
N GLY A 104 -13.73 2.05 -7.01
CA GLY A 104 -14.94 1.42 -6.49
C GLY A 104 -14.93 -0.10 -6.71
N SER A 105 -15.89 -0.62 -7.47
CA SER A 105 -15.96 -2.04 -7.85
C SER A 105 -15.28 -2.36 -9.19
N LEU A 106 -14.90 -1.34 -9.97
CA LEU A 106 -14.29 -1.52 -11.29
C LEU A 106 -12.81 -1.89 -11.15
N ASN A 107 -12.41 -3.05 -11.70
CA ASN A 107 -11.00 -3.41 -11.82
C ASN A 107 -10.35 -2.60 -12.95
N VAL A 108 -9.44 -1.70 -12.59
CA VAL A 108 -8.69 -0.83 -13.52
C VAL A 108 -7.26 -1.32 -13.74
N GLN A 109 -6.87 -2.48 -13.19
CA GLN A 109 -5.51 -3.00 -13.29
C GLN A 109 -4.98 -3.11 -14.73
N PRO A 110 -5.75 -3.50 -15.76
CA PRO A 110 -5.23 -3.50 -17.12
C PRO A 110 -4.70 -2.13 -17.57
N LEU A 111 -5.36 -1.05 -17.15
CA LEU A 111 -4.92 0.32 -17.43
C LEU A 111 -3.81 0.75 -16.47
N ALA A 112 -4.03 0.55 -15.16
CA ALA A 112 -3.08 0.94 -14.12
C ALA A 112 -1.74 0.18 -14.22
N GLY A 113 -1.70 -1.01 -14.80
CA GLY A 113 -0.48 -1.78 -15.06
C GLY A 113 0.12 -1.55 -16.44
N SER A 114 -0.54 -0.80 -17.32
CA SER A 114 -0.01 -0.44 -18.65
C SER A 114 0.87 0.80 -18.58
N THR A 115 1.75 1.00 -19.57
CA THR A 115 2.57 2.23 -19.68
C THR A 115 1.72 3.51 -19.77
N GLY A 116 0.48 3.41 -20.25
CA GLY A 116 -0.47 4.53 -20.33
C GLY A 116 -1.16 4.87 -19.00
N GLY A 117 -1.07 4.01 -17.98
CA GLY A 117 -1.70 4.19 -16.67
C GLY A 117 -3.23 4.32 -16.69
N TYR A 118 -3.82 4.43 -15.50
CA TYR A 118 -5.23 4.76 -15.30
C TYR A 118 -5.37 6.28 -15.06
N VAL A 119 -6.24 6.96 -15.81
CA VAL A 119 -6.50 8.40 -15.62
C VAL A 119 -7.66 8.58 -14.65
N THR A 120 -7.46 9.41 -13.61
CA THR A 120 -8.49 9.71 -12.62
C THR A 120 -9.68 10.45 -13.26
N LYS A 121 -10.81 10.47 -12.55
CA LYS A 121 -11.85 11.49 -12.82
C LYS A 121 -11.27 12.89 -12.61
N ALA A 122 -11.92 13.90 -13.19
CA ALA A 122 -11.57 15.29 -12.91
C ALA A 122 -11.81 15.60 -11.42
N LEU A 123 -10.76 16.08 -10.75
CA LEU A 123 -10.73 16.39 -9.33
C LEU A 123 -10.76 17.90 -9.17
N ALA A 124 -11.80 18.42 -8.53
CA ALA A 124 -11.84 19.81 -8.10
C ALA A 124 -10.70 20.10 -7.10
N THR A 125 -10.47 21.37 -6.83
CA THR A 125 -9.53 21.86 -5.82
C THR A 125 -9.73 21.14 -4.48
N LYS A 126 -8.66 20.54 -3.95
CA LYS A 126 -8.63 19.72 -2.73
C LYS A 126 -9.49 18.45 -2.75
N ALA A 127 -10.14 18.13 -3.85
CA ALA A 127 -10.86 16.88 -4.00
C ALA A 127 -9.90 15.69 -4.15
N SER A 128 -10.39 14.51 -3.78
CA SER A 128 -9.65 13.26 -3.90
C SER A 128 -10.47 12.17 -4.59
N GLN A 129 -9.78 11.30 -5.30
CA GLN A 129 -10.31 9.99 -5.70
C GLN A 129 -9.56 8.90 -4.94
N THR A 130 -10.31 7.94 -4.40
CA THR A 130 -9.74 6.78 -3.70
C THR A 130 -9.71 5.58 -4.65
N LEU A 131 -8.53 5.01 -4.81
CA LEU A 131 -8.31 3.71 -5.44
C LEU A 131 -8.04 2.65 -4.37
N THR A 132 -8.45 1.42 -4.65
CA THR A 132 -8.14 0.26 -3.81
C THR A 132 -7.12 -0.60 -4.53
N VAL A 133 -5.94 -0.80 -3.96
CA VAL A 133 -4.91 -1.70 -4.48
C VAL A 133 -4.93 -2.96 -3.62
N LYS A 134 -5.14 -4.12 -4.23
CA LYS A 134 -5.14 -5.42 -3.57
C LYS A 134 -3.88 -6.19 -3.97
N ILE A 135 -3.12 -6.66 -3.00
CA ILE A 135 -1.93 -7.50 -3.23
C ILE A 135 -2.16 -8.84 -2.56
N THR A 136 -2.07 -9.92 -3.33
CA THR A 136 -2.19 -11.29 -2.84
C THR A 136 -0.82 -11.85 -2.51
N ILE A 137 -0.67 -12.43 -1.32
CA ILE A 137 0.49 -13.24 -0.92
C ILE A 137 0.27 -14.63 -1.53
N PRO A 138 1.05 -15.06 -2.54
CA PRO A 138 0.86 -16.36 -3.16
C PRO A 138 1.20 -17.48 -2.17
N THR A 139 0.58 -18.65 -2.36
CA THR A 139 0.90 -19.85 -1.58
C THR A 139 2.15 -20.51 -2.12
N GLY A 140 3.08 -20.87 -1.22
CA GLY A 140 4.36 -21.50 -1.58
C GLY A 140 5.35 -20.59 -2.32
N ASP A 141 5.15 -19.26 -2.31
CA ASP A 141 6.13 -18.33 -2.86
C ASP A 141 7.37 -18.28 -1.93
N PRO A 142 8.60 -18.37 -2.46
CA PRO A 142 9.80 -18.20 -1.65
C PRO A 142 10.01 -16.76 -1.17
N ALA A 143 9.35 -15.77 -1.79
CA ALA A 143 9.43 -14.38 -1.37
C ALA A 143 8.51 -14.12 -0.16
N TYR A 144 9.07 -13.51 0.88
CA TYR A 144 8.31 -13.13 2.07
C TYR A 144 7.76 -11.69 1.99
N ARG A 145 8.21 -10.92 1.00
CA ARG A 145 7.81 -9.55 0.76
C ARG A 145 7.25 -9.43 -0.65
N HIS A 146 6.02 -8.94 -0.75
CA HIS A 146 5.32 -8.74 -2.02
C HIS A 146 5.03 -7.25 -2.17
N ASN A 147 5.84 -6.53 -2.92
CA ASN A 147 5.72 -5.07 -3.01
C ASN A 147 5.34 -4.56 -4.39
N SER A 148 4.49 -3.54 -4.37
CA SER A 148 4.11 -2.75 -5.54
C SER A 148 4.38 -1.28 -5.26
N VAL A 149 4.68 -0.51 -6.30
CA VAL A 149 4.75 0.95 -6.21
C VAL A 149 3.59 1.56 -6.98
N VAL A 150 2.90 2.51 -6.35
CA VAL A 150 1.93 3.39 -7.01
C VAL A 150 2.65 4.68 -7.37
N LEU A 151 2.66 5.01 -8.65
CA LEU A 151 3.29 6.19 -9.21
C LEU A 151 2.19 7.14 -9.71
N LEU A 152 2.30 8.42 -9.35
CA LEU A 152 1.42 9.47 -9.81
C LEU A 152 2.13 10.33 -10.84
N TYR A 153 1.45 10.59 -11.94
CA TYR A 153 1.91 11.45 -13.01
C TYR A 153 0.91 12.56 -13.29
N SER A 154 1.41 13.71 -13.72
CA SER A 154 0.62 14.70 -14.45
C SER A 154 0.23 14.14 -15.83
N THR A 155 -0.76 14.75 -16.50
CA THR A 155 -1.25 14.30 -17.80
C THR A 155 -0.25 14.50 -18.94
N ASP A 156 0.71 15.42 -18.80
CA ASP A 156 1.87 15.57 -19.69
C ASP A 156 3.02 14.61 -19.39
N GLY A 157 2.93 13.86 -18.29
CA GLY A 157 3.81 12.75 -17.97
C GLY A 157 4.96 13.03 -17.02
N ALA A 158 5.00 14.17 -16.33
CA ALA A 158 5.91 14.36 -15.21
C ALA A 158 5.52 13.47 -14.02
N ILE A 159 6.51 12.88 -13.34
CA ILE A 159 6.28 12.18 -12.07
C ILE A 159 6.01 13.23 -10.99
N LEU A 160 4.92 13.05 -10.25
CA LEU A 160 4.52 13.96 -9.17
C LEU A 160 4.78 13.36 -7.80
N ASP A 161 4.46 12.07 -7.63
CA ASP A 161 4.53 11.41 -6.32
C ASP A 161 4.60 9.88 -6.47
N TYR A 162 4.97 9.18 -5.39
CA TYR A 162 4.98 7.72 -5.32
C TYR A 162 4.72 7.18 -3.91
N VAL A 163 4.18 5.97 -3.83
CA VAL A 163 4.07 5.22 -2.56
C VAL A 163 4.30 3.73 -2.77
N TYR A 164 5.06 3.11 -1.88
CA TYR A 164 5.27 1.67 -1.81
C TYR A 164 4.19 1.01 -0.95
N LEU A 165 3.67 -0.10 -1.45
CA LEU A 165 2.69 -0.94 -0.79
C LEU A 165 3.30 -2.32 -0.61
N ASP A 166 3.51 -2.71 0.64
CA ASP A 166 4.19 -3.95 0.98
C ASP A 166 3.20 -4.94 1.61
N ALA A 167 2.92 -6.04 0.91
CA ALA A 167 2.22 -7.19 1.45
C ALA A 167 3.24 -8.19 2.00
N GLU A 168 3.36 -8.21 3.32
CA GLU A 168 4.36 -9.00 4.03
C GLU A 168 3.77 -10.34 4.46
N GLN A 169 4.49 -11.42 4.17
CA GLN A 169 4.15 -12.75 4.64
C GLN A 169 4.43 -12.86 6.13
N ALA A 170 3.43 -13.31 6.87
CA ALA A 170 3.53 -13.59 8.29
C ALA A 170 4.63 -14.62 8.57
N ALA A 171 5.40 -14.39 9.64
CA ALA A 171 6.39 -15.33 10.10
C ALA A 171 5.74 -16.67 10.50
N PRO A 172 6.44 -17.80 10.29
CA PRO A 172 6.00 -19.09 10.80
C PRO A 172 5.77 -19.04 12.32
N ALA A 173 4.73 -19.74 12.79
CA ALA A 173 4.36 -19.74 14.22
C ALA A 173 5.42 -20.39 15.14
N ALA A 174 6.22 -21.30 14.58
CA ALA A 174 7.37 -21.90 15.24
C ALA A 174 8.64 -21.39 14.56
N GLY A 175 9.51 -20.75 15.32
CA GLY A 175 10.89 -20.53 14.89
C GLY A 175 11.72 -21.79 15.07
N THR A 176 12.96 -21.74 14.62
CA THR A 176 13.86 -22.91 14.58
C THR A 176 15.18 -22.67 15.30
N THR A 177 15.40 -21.47 15.85
CA THR A 177 16.70 -21.05 16.40
C THR A 177 16.64 -20.82 17.90
N SER A 178 17.79 -20.56 18.51
CA SER A 178 17.88 -20.22 19.93
C SER A 178 17.57 -18.74 20.22
N ALA A 179 17.37 -17.93 19.18
CA ALA A 179 17.31 -16.47 19.28
C ALA A 179 16.24 -15.85 18.37
N ASP A 180 15.14 -16.57 18.14
CA ASP A 180 14.07 -16.15 17.25
C ASP A 180 13.46 -14.81 17.67
N LEU A 181 13.06 -14.01 16.69
CA LEU A 181 12.45 -12.70 16.84
C LEU A 181 11.15 -12.65 16.05
N LEU A 182 10.05 -12.48 16.77
CA LEU A 182 8.72 -12.27 16.20
C LEU A 182 8.19 -10.91 16.64
N VAL A 183 7.74 -10.08 15.70
CA VAL A 183 7.30 -8.71 15.96
C VAL A 183 5.87 -8.54 15.51
N LYS A 184 5.03 -7.97 16.38
CA LYS A 184 3.61 -7.80 16.14
C LYS A 184 3.15 -6.39 16.44
N GLN A 185 2.17 -5.92 15.67
CA GLN A 185 1.47 -4.66 15.90
C GLN A 185 -0.04 -4.93 15.91
N GLY A 186 -0.68 -4.70 17.06
CA GLY A 186 -2.13 -4.82 17.20
C GLY A 186 -2.68 -6.15 16.69
N GLY A 187 -3.64 -6.07 15.77
CA GLY A 187 -4.31 -7.22 15.16
C GLY A 187 -3.55 -7.88 13.99
N GLN A 188 -2.46 -7.28 13.50
CA GLN A 188 -1.68 -7.86 12.40
C GLN A 188 -1.00 -9.16 12.85
N PRO A 189 -0.82 -10.16 11.96
CA PRO A 189 0.08 -11.28 12.22
C PRO A 189 1.51 -10.81 12.52
N ALA A 190 2.33 -11.68 13.13
CA ALA A 190 3.72 -11.34 13.44
C ALA A 190 4.63 -11.48 12.21
N LEU A 191 5.67 -10.65 12.15
CA LEU A 191 6.81 -10.74 11.22
C LEU A 191 8.08 -11.19 11.94
N GLY A 192 9.10 -11.62 11.19
CA GLY A 192 10.44 -11.91 11.73
C GLY A 192 10.95 -13.33 11.44
N ASN A 193 11.94 -13.77 12.23
CA ASN A 193 12.72 -15.01 12.06
C ASN A 193 13.55 -15.09 10.77
N GLY A 194 14.35 -14.05 10.49
CA GLY A 194 15.46 -14.11 9.50
C GLY A 194 15.07 -13.82 8.06
N GLN A 195 13.83 -13.39 7.80
CA GLN A 195 13.40 -12.93 6.48
C GLN A 195 13.79 -11.45 6.34
N GLU A 196 14.90 -11.20 5.66
CA GLU A 196 15.47 -9.86 5.56
C GLU A 196 14.47 -8.87 4.94
N TYR A 197 14.49 -7.63 5.45
CA TYR A 197 13.77 -6.47 4.91
C TYR A 197 12.23 -6.45 5.01
N GLN A 198 11.60 -7.37 5.73
CA GLN A 198 10.17 -7.22 6.01
C GLN A 198 9.90 -5.99 6.89
N VAL A 199 8.82 -5.27 6.60
CA VAL A 199 8.44 -4.05 7.29
C VAL A 199 7.10 -4.22 8.00
N LEU A 200 7.02 -3.86 9.28
CA LEU A 200 5.80 -3.82 10.06
C LEU A 200 5.34 -2.37 10.26
N THR A 201 4.32 -1.95 9.52
CA THR A 201 3.77 -0.60 9.66
C THR A 201 2.74 -0.56 10.79
N ALA A 202 2.85 0.41 11.69
CA ALA A 202 1.80 0.72 12.66
C ALA A 202 0.69 1.59 12.05
N PRO A 203 -0.51 1.65 12.66
CA PRO A 203 -1.48 2.69 12.43
C PRO A 203 -0.81 4.06 12.44
N THR A 204 -1.28 4.97 11.59
CA THR A 204 -0.74 6.33 11.54
C THR A 204 -0.91 7.02 12.88
N VAL A 205 0.09 7.80 13.27
CA VAL A 205 0.09 8.54 14.54
C VAL A 205 -0.02 10.03 14.28
N ALA A 206 -0.73 10.75 15.15
CA ALA A 206 -0.63 12.20 15.18
C ALA A 206 0.72 12.64 15.77
N ARG A 207 1.04 13.92 15.63
CA ARG A 207 2.12 14.57 16.41
C ARG A 207 1.88 14.32 17.91
N ASN A 208 2.93 13.99 18.65
CA ASN A 208 2.87 13.58 20.06
C ASN A 208 2.12 12.26 20.34
N GLY A 209 1.60 11.61 19.29
CA GLY A 209 0.98 10.28 19.35
C GLY A 209 2.01 9.16 19.42
N THR A 210 1.54 7.98 19.80
CA THR A 210 2.38 6.79 20.03
C THR A 210 1.91 5.60 19.21
N ALA A 211 2.85 4.83 18.69
CA ALA A 211 2.66 3.49 18.18
C ALA A 211 3.28 2.48 19.15
N THR A 212 2.62 1.34 19.33
CA THR A 212 3.11 0.26 20.20
C THR A 212 3.22 -1.04 19.43
N PHE A 213 4.34 -1.71 19.62
CA PHE A 213 4.67 -3.01 19.06
C PHE A 213 5.03 -3.98 20.19
N THR A 214 4.91 -5.27 19.92
CA THR A 214 5.43 -6.33 20.77
C THR A 214 6.51 -7.08 20.00
N ALA A 215 7.73 -7.10 20.53
CA ALA A 215 8.77 -8.01 20.09
C ALA A 215 8.79 -9.22 21.03
N THR A 216 8.71 -10.42 20.46
CA THR A 216 8.78 -11.70 21.16
C THR A 216 10.11 -12.34 20.82
N LEU A 217 10.95 -12.50 21.84
CA LEU A 217 12.19 -13.25 21.78
C LEU A 217 11.90 -14.69 22.22
N GLN A 218 12.37 -15.67 21.46
CA GLN A 218 12.06 -17.07 21.72
C GLN A 218 13.26 -17.98 21.50
N ASN A 219 13.41 -18.98 22.38
CA ASN A 219 14.34 -20.08 22.19
C ASN A 219 13.58 -21.33 21.73
N ASN A 220 13.80 -21.78 20.50
CA ASN A 220 13.22 -23.00 19.95
C ASN A 220 14.14 -24.22 19.98
N THR A 221 15.36 -24.07 20.52
CA THR A 221 16.30 -25.18 20.71
C THR A 221 16.06 -25.92 22.02
N ALA A 222 16.58 -27.15 22.13
CA ALA A 222 16.42 -27.96 23.33
C ALA A 222 17.18 -27.39 24.54
N THR A 223 18.32 -26.74 24.31
CA THR A 223 19.18 -26.20 25.36
C THR A 223 18.67 -24.82 25.78
N PRO A 224 18.50 -24.55 27.09
CA PRO A 224 18.18 -23.21 27.56
C PRO A 224 19.22 -22.19 27.10
N ALA A 225 18.77 -21.05 26.56
CA ALA A 225 19.64 -20.03 26.00
C ALA A 225 19.09 -18.63 26.27
N ALA A 226 19.99 -17.68 26.53
CA ALA A 226 19.65 -16.26 26.53
C ALA A 226 19.58 -15.73 25.10
N VAL A 227 18.77 -14.71 24.87
CA VAL A 227 18.64 -14.03 23.57
C VAL A 227 19.17 -12.60 23.72
N ALA A 228 20.08 -12.20 22.82
CA ALA A 228 20.47 -10.80 22.68
C ALA A 228 19.47 -10.07 21.80
N PHE A 229 19.16 -8.82 22.16
CA PHE A 229 18.26 -7.97 21.39
C PHE A 229 18.77 -6.54 21.35
N THR A 230 18.77 -5.97 20.16
CA THR A 230 19.16 -4.58 19.92
C THR A 230 18.21 -3.93 18.92
N VAL A 231 18.15 -2.61 18.97
CA VAL A 231 17.39 -1.80 18.03
C VAL A 231 18.32 -0.77 17.44
N VAL A 232 18.39 -0.73 16.12
CA VAL A 232 19.17 0.24 15.35
C VAL A 232 18.22 1.28 14.76
N ASP A 233 18.61 2.55 14.89
CA ASP A 233 17.71 3.69 14.85
C ASP A 233 17.79 4.52 13.55
N ALA A 234 16.62 5.06 13.17
CA ALA A 234 16.47 6.36 12.56
C ALA A 234 15.44 7.16 13.40
N ALA A 235 15.87 8.26 14.03
CA ALA A 235 15.04 9.05 14.95
C ALA A 235 14.75 10.45 14.44
N CYS A 236 14.25 10.61 13.20
CA CYS A 236 13.88 11.94 12.73
C CYS A 236 12.67 12.49 13.51
N GLY A 237 12.92 13.11 14.67
CA GLY A 237 11.91 13.63 15.60
C GLY A 237 10.98 12.55 16.15
N TYR A 238 11.46 11.33 16.37
CA TYR A 238 10.74 10.28 17.11
C TYR A 238 11.55 9.83 18.32
N THR A 239 10.87 9.35 19.36
CA THR A 239 11.52 8.76 20.53
C THR A 239 11.09 7.31 20.70
N LEU A 240 12.05 6.44 21.00
CA LEU A 240 11.84 5.02 21.26
C LEU A 240 11.84 4.74 22.77
N THR A 241 10.99 3.84 23.22
CA THR A 241 11.04 3.24 24.55
C THR A 241 10.84 1.73 24.42
N VAL A 242 11.70 0.95 25.08
CA VAL A 242 11.60 -0.52 25.13
C VAL A 242 11.46 -0.96 26.58
N LYS A 243 10.41 -1.73 26.86
CA LYS A 243 10.14 -2.27 28.19
C LYS A 243 10.15 -3.79 28.20
N ASP A 244 10.84 -4.35 29.17
CA ASP A 244 10.74 -5.76 29.54
C ASP A 244 9.82 -5.89 30.77
N GLY A 245 8.57 -6.28 30.55
CA GLY A 245 7.51 -6.15 31.55
C GLY A 245 7.33 -4.68 31.96
N ARG A 246 7.66 -4.36 33.21
CA ARG A 246 7.60 -2.98 33.74
C ARG A 246 8.94 -2.24 33.67
N THR A 247 10.04 -2.95 33.45
CA THR A 247 11.40 -2.39 33.46
C THR A 247 11.70 -1.71 32.13
N ASP A 248 12.13 -0.46 32.16
CA ASP A 248 12.65 0.23 30.99
C ASP A 248 14.07 -0.27 30.68
N VAL A 249 14.25 -0.82 29.48
CA VAL A 249 15.51 -1.39 29.00
C VAL A 249 16.02 -0.67 27.76
N THR A 250 15.46 0.51 27.44
CA THR A 250 15.76 1.27 26.22
C THR A 250 17.26 1.50 26.04
N ALA A 251 17.94 1.98 27.08
CA ALA A 251 19.38 2.23 27.03
C ALA A 251 20.20 0.95 26.77
N ALA A 252 19.84 -0.17 27.38
CA ALA A 252 20.53 -1.44 27.18
C ALA A 252 20.32 -2.00 25.76
N VAL A 253 19.11 -1.84 25.21
CA VAL A 253 18.79 -2.27 23.84
C VAL A 253 19.53 -1.42 22.81
N LEU A 254 19.56 -0.10 22.98
CA LEU A 254 20.28 0.82 22.09
C LEU A 254 21.81 0.65 22.20
N ALA A 255 22.32 0.32 23.38
CA ALA A 255 23.74 0.00 23.57
C ALA A 255 24.12 -1.43 23.11
N GLY A 256 23.14 -2.26 22.69
CA GLY A 256 23.37 -3.64 22.31
C GLY A 256 23.75 -4.57 23.48
N THR A 257 23.54 -4.14 24.72
CA THR A 257 23.90 -4.88 25.95
C THR A 257 22.73 -5.63 26.57
N TYR A 258 21.49 -5.41 26.11
CA TYR A 258 20.35 -6.16 26.61
C TYR A 258 20.46 -7.67 26.27
N ARG A 259 20.15 -8.50 27.28
CA ARG A 259 20.07 -9.96 27.19
C ARG A 259 18.85 -10.43 27.98
N THR A 260 18.09 -11.39 27.46
CA THR A 260 17.07 -12.06 28.28
C THR A 260 17.73 -12.95 29.34
N PRO A 261 17.02 -13.32 30.42
CA PRO A 261 17.33 -14.54 31.15
C PRO A 261 17.35 -15.75 30.21
N ALA A 262 17.99 -16.84 30.61
CA ALA A 262 17.96 -18.08 29.84
C ALA A 262 16.51 -18.56 29.67
N LEU A 263 16.08 -18.69 28.42
CA LEU A 263 14.77 -19.18 28.05
C LEU A 263 14.87 -20.69 27.84
N ALA A 264 13.99 -21.47 28.49
CA ALA A 264 13.85 -22.89 28.20
C ALA A 264 13.36 -23.12 26.75
N ARG A 265 13.32 -24.37 26.30
CA ARG A 265 12.73 -24.72 24.99
C ARG A 265 11.30 -24.20 24.89
N LEU A 266 11.00 -23.51 23.79
CA LEU A 266 9.75 -22.77 23.53
C LEU A 266 9.47 -21.60 24.50
N GLY A 267 10.43 -21.28 25.38
CA GLY A 267 10.34 -20.16 26.30
C GLY A 267 10.36 -18.84 25.55
N LYS A 268 9.52 -17.90 26.01
CA LYS A 268 9.30 -16.61 25.35
C LYS A 268 9.55 -15.45 26.30
N ARG A 269 10.06 -14.35 25.76
CA ARG A 269 10.14 -13.05 26.44
C ARG A 269 9.53 -11.98 25.54
N ASN A 270 8.55 -11.25 26.06
CA ASN A 270 7.86 -10.20 25.32
C ASN A 270 8.37 -8.83 25.77
N LEU A 271 8.90 -8.08 24.81
CA LEU A 271 9.27 -6.68 24.97
C LEU A 271 8.17 -5.80 24.38
N THR A 272 7.79 -4.77 25.13
CA THR A 272 6.89 -3.72 24.63
C THR A 272 7.73 -2.59 24.07
N ILE A 273 7.55 -2.30 22.78
CA ILE A 273 8.26 -1.23 22.10
C ILE A 273 7.26 -0.12 21.82
N THR A 274 7.51 1.06 22.37
CA THR A 274 6.70 2.25 22.13
C THR A 274 7.52 3.26 21.36
N VAL A 275 6.94 3.72 20.27
CA VAL A 275 7.47 4.80 19.46
C VAL A 275 6.56 6.00 19.63
N LYS A 276 7.12 7.16 19.98
CA LYS A 276 6.38 8.41 20.05
C LYS A 276 6.86 9.39 18.99
N ALA A 277 5.94 9.91 18.19
CA ALA A 277 6.22 11.04 17.31
C ALA A 277 6.35 12.31 18.15
N THR A 278 7.40 13.11 17.96
CA THR A 278 7.51 14.43 18.57
C THR A 278 6.78 15.49 17.75
N ALA A 279 6.76 16.73 18.25
CA ALA A 279 6.26 17.88 17.50
C ALA A 279 6.99 18.09 16.16
N THR A 280 8.27 17.68 16.05
CA THR A 280 9.14 17.89 14.89
C THR A 280 9.44 16.62 14.09
N ALA A 281 8.82 15.49 14.41
CA ALA A 281 8.89 14.24 13.66
C ALA A 281 8.87 14.39 12.11
N CYS A 282 9.66 13.59 11.40
CA CYS A 282 9.48 13.41 9.96
C CYS A 282 8.11 12.76 9.65
N VAL A 283 7.71 12.76 8.38
CA VAL A 283 6.48 12.09 7.93
C VAL A 283 6.50 10.58 8.21
N THR A 284 7.69 9.98 8.21
CA THR A 284 7.91 8.57 8.49
C THR A 284 9.22 8.37 9.24
N THR A 285 9.34 7.25 9.92
CA THR A 285 10.60 6.76 10.47
C THR A 285 10.57 5.25 10.59
N SER A 286 11.75 4.63 10.63
CA SER A 286 11.89 3.19 10.81
C SER A 286 12.93 2.82 11.86
N TRP A 287 12.72 1.66 12.49
CA TRP A 287 13.69 1.02 13.38
C TRP A 287 13.96 -0.40 12.91
N VAL A 288 15.22 -0.81 12.97
CA VAL A 288 15.60 -2.21 12.70
C VAL A 288 15.79 -2.91 14.04
N LEU A 289 14.95 -3.92 14.28
CA LEU A 289 15.03 -4.79 15.44
C LEU A 289 15.92 -5.96 15.07
N GLN A 290 16.81 -6.32 15.96
CA GLN A 290 17.77 -7.40 15.72
C GLN A 290 17.81 -8.33 16.93
N SER A 291 17.85 -9.63 16.69
CA SER A 291 18.14 -10.62 17.73
C SER A 291 19.19 -11.62 17.28
N GLY A 292 19.83 -12.25 18.25
CA GLY A 292 20.85 -13.25 18.03
C GLY A 292 21.29 -13.93 19.31
N VAL A 293 22.22 -14.87 19.16
CA VAL A 293 22.95 -15.45 20.29
C VAL A 293 23.81 -14.35 20.91
N PRO A 294 23.89 -14.24 22.25
CA PRO A 294 24.76 -13.30 22.93
C PRO A 294 26.19 -13.32 22.37
N ASP A 295 26.71 -12.13 22.11
CA ASP A 295 28.10 -11.88 21.70
C ASP A 295 28.46 -12.45 20.31
N GLN A 296 27.43 -12.76 19.51
CA GLN A 296 27.53 -13.08 18.09
C GLN A 296 26.82 -12.02 17.24
N ALA A 297 27.05 -12.07 15.92
CA ALA A 297 26.31 -11.23 14.98
C ALA A 297 24.81 -11.57 15.05
N PRO A 298 23.90 -10.57 14.96
CA PRO A 298 22.47 -10.82 14.90
C PRO A 298 22.10 -11.67 13.69
N THR A 299 21.17 -12.60 13.89
CA THR A 299 20.74 -13.55 12.84
C THR A 299 19.28 -13.33 12.42
N HIS A 300 18.53 -12.51 13.15
CA HIS A 300 17.15 -12.18 12.82
C HIS A 300 16.89 -10.70 12.86
N PHE A 301 16.07 -10.24 11.92
CA PHE A 301 15.79 -8.84 11.68
C PHE A 301 14.28 -8.62 11.51
N ALA A 302 13.81 -7.45 11.90
CA ALA A 302 12.46 -6.96 11.58
C ALA A 302 12.49 -5.43 11.54
N ASN A 303 11.82 -4.81 10.56
CA ASN A 303 11.71 -3.36 10.51
C ASN A 303 10.37 -2.90 11.10
N LEU A 304 10.39 -1.92 11.98
CA LEU A 304 9.19 -1.18 12.39
C LEU A 304 9.08 0.07 11.53
N LEU A 305 7.87 0.40 11.10
CA LEU A 305 7.58 1.67 10.43
C LEU A 305 6.48 2.41 11.17
N VAL A 306 6.70 3.70 11.43
CA VAL A 306 5.70 4.58 12.01
C VAL A 306 5.54 5.80 11.12
N ASN A 307 4.31 6.02 10.66
CA ASN A 307 3.94 7.09 9.74
C ASN A 307 3.09 8.14 10.46
N LEU A 308 3.30 9.41 10.16
CA LEU A 308 2.42 10.49 10.60
C LEU A 308 1.12 10.50 9.80
N ALA A 309 0.03 10.85 10.45
CA ALA A 309 -1.20 11.24 9.76
C ALA A 309 -0.95 12.52 8.92
N ALA A 310 -1.53 12.55 7.72
CA ALA A 310 -1.40 13.62 6.73
C ALA A 310 -2.33 14.82 6.97
#